data_AF-A0A9W6T913-F1
#
_entry.id   AF-A0A9W6T913-F1
#
_cell.length_a   1.000
_cell.length_b   1.000
_cell.length_c   1.000
_cell.angle_alpha   90.00
_cell.angle_beta   90.00
_cell.angle_gamma   90.00
#
_symmetry.space_group_name_H-M   'P 1'
#
loop_
_entity.id
_entity.type
_entity.pdbx_description
1 polymer ?
#
loop_
_entity_poly.entity_id
_entity_poly.type
_entity_poly.pdbx_seq_one_letter_code
_entity_poly.pdbx_strand_id
1 'polypeptide(L)'
;MMEGAISSIVNSIANSASSSVSAATFKIFDDVLAKRGPNYMSTLMKKLTKITEEELLDTMRKYFVPLFNSESSMVFACVNPSKSKALGDFFEKKMGYDVNITSVSSNLGNDGESDENDDEDDGDDESCEDEDDDDESDDEESDDESDDESDDESGEIDENKN
;
A
#
# COMPACT_ATOMS: atom_id res chain seq x y z
N MET A 1 -8.82 2.85 16.52
CA MET A 1 -8.41 2.34 15.19
C MET A 1 -8.78 3.31 14.07
N MET A 2 -10.02 3.80 14.04
CA MET A 2 -10.49 4.75 13.00
C MET A 2 -9.72 6.07 12.96
N GLU A 3 -9.47 6.71 14.11
CA GLU A 3 -8.69 7.96 14.20
C GLU A 3 -7.24 7.78 13.71
N GLY A 4 -6.63 6.62 13.96
CA GLY A 4 -5.29 6.29 13.47
C GLY A 4 -5.26 6.14 11.95
N ALA A 5 -6.28 5.48 11.37
CA ALA A 5 -6.42 5.37 9.92
C ALA A 5 -6.64 6.75 9.26
N ILE A 6 -7.48 7.60 9.84
CA ILE A 6 -7.69 8.98 9.37
C ILE A 6 -6.37 9.76 9.45
N SER A 7 -5.64 9.66 10.56
CA SER A 7 -4.34 10.33 10.73
C SER A 7 -3.31 9.88 9.69
N SER A 8 -3.27 8.59 9.37
CA SER A 8 -2.41 8.04 8.32
C SER A 8 -2.75 8.63 6.95
N ILE A 9 -4.03 8.69 6.59
CA ILE A 9 -4.49 9.29 5.32
C ILE A 9 -4.12 10.77 5.24
N VAL A 10 -4.35 11.53 6.32
CA VAL A 10 -4.01 12.96 6.39
C VAL A 10 -2.50 13.16 6.21
N ASN A 11 -1.69 12.34 6.87
CA ASN A 11 -0.24 12.37 6.76
C ASN A 11 0.22 12.06 5.32
N SER A 12 -0.34 11.03 4.68
CA SER A 12 -0.04 10.70 3.28
C SER A 12 -0.37 11.86 2.33
N ILE A 13 -1.51 12.52 2.53
CA ILE A 13 -1.90 13.66 1.69
C ILE A 13 -0.96 14.86 1.93
N ALA A 14 -0.63 15.17 3.19
CA ALA A 14 0.31 16.23 3.51
C ALA A 14 1.68 15.99 2.85
N ASN A 15 2.19 14.76 2.91
CA ASN A 15 3.44 14.37 2.26
C ASN A 15 3.35 14.46 0.73
N SER A 16 2.22 14.08 0.13
CA SER A 16 2.02 14.15 -1.33
C SER A 16 2.01 15.59 -1.86
N ALA A 17 1.63 16.57 -1.03
CA ALA A 17 1.58 17.99 -1.38
C ALA A 17 2.76 18.79 -0.79
N SER A 18 3.82 18.12 -0.33
CA SER A 18 4.97 18.74 0.34
C SER A 18 5.75 19.72 -0.54
N SER A 19 5.66 19.60 -1.87
CA SER A 19 6.29 20.52 -2.82
C SER A 19 5.26 21.40 -3.55
N SER A 20 5.62 22.65 -3.84
CA SER A 20 4.77 23.58 -4.60
C SER A 20 4.39 23.05 -5.98
N VAL A 21 5.29 22.29 -6.62
CA VAL A 21 5.02 21.66 -7.92
C VAL A 21 3.96 20.57 -7.79
N SER A 22 4.09 19.68 -6.80
CA SER A 22 3.08 18.63 -6.55
C SER A 22 1.70 19.23 -6.22
N ALA A 23 1.66 20.25 -5.35
CA ALA A 23 0.42 20.92 -4.97
C ALA A 23 -0.26 21.62 -6.17
N ALA A 24 0.51 22.25 -7.05
CA ALA A 24 -0.01 22.86 -8.27
C ALA A 24 -0.60 21.80 -9.22
N THR A 25 0.08 20.67 -9.41
CA THR A 25 -0.40 19.55 -10.23
C THR A 25 -1.71 18.98 -9.70
N PHE A 26 -1.81 18.72 -8.39
CA PHE A 26 -3.06 18.27 -7.77
C PHE A 26 -4.19 19.27 -7.96
N LYS A 27 -3.92 20.56 -7.79
CA LYS A 27 -4.92 21.61 -8.00
C LYS A 27 -5.41 21.67 -9.44
N ILE A 28 -4.52 21.61 -10.43
CA ILE A 28 -4.90 21.58 -11.85
C ILE A 28 -5.71 20.32 -12.15
N PHE A 29 -5.27 19.17 -11.65
CA PHE A 29 -6.01 17.92 -11.83
C PHE A 29 -7.43 18.02 -11.26
N ASP A 30 -7.58 18.49 -10.02
CA ASP A 30 -8.88 18.60 -9.36
C ASP A 30 -9.79 19.64 -10.03
N ASP A 31 -9.26 20.79 -10.44
CA ASP A 31 -10.05 21.88 -11.01
C ASP A 31 -10.40 21.66 -12.48
N VAL A 32 -9.43 21.22 -13.28
CA VAL A 32 -9.54 21.18 -14.74
C VAL A 32 -9.95 19.80 -15.23
N LEU A 33 -9.31 18.74 -14.74
CA LEU A 33 -9.50 17.38 -15.26
C LEU A 33 -10.67 16.69 -14.57
N ALA A 34 -10.66 16.63 -13.24
CA ALA A 34 -11.67 15.97 -12.45
C ALA A 34 -12.89 16.85 -12.16
N LYS A 35 -12.81 18.18 -12.40
CA LYS A 35 -13.88 19.17 -12.20
C LYS A 35 -14.51 19.12 -10.79
N ARG A 36 -13.68 18.88 -9.78
CA ARG A 36 -14.06 18.77 -8.36
C ARG A 36 -14.12 20.14 -7.66
N GLY A 37 -13.49 21.16 -8.25
CA GLY A 37 -13.55 22.56 -7.83
C GLY A 37 -12.41 23.00 -6.89
N PRO A 38 -12.22 24.33 -6.73
CA PRO A 38 -10.97 24.97 -6.27
C PRO A 38 -10.57 24.72 -4.82
N ASN A 39 -11.39 24.00 -4.06
CA ASN A 39 -11.18 23.71 -2.64
C ASN A 39 -11.50 22.25 -2.29
N TYR A 40 -11.38 21.34 -3.28
CA TYR A 40 -11.70 19.93 -3.09
C TYR A 40 -10.93 19.32 -1.91
N MET A 41 -9.62 19.56 -1.83
CA MET A 41 -8.78 18.99 -0.77
C MET A 41 -9.23 19.40 0.65
N SER A 42 -9.49 20.69 0.87
CA SER A 42 -10.00 21.16 2.17
C SER A 42 -11.37 20.56 2.51
N THR A 43 -12.22 20.41 1.50
CA THR A 43 -13.56 19.80 1.66
C THR A 43 -13.45 18.31 1.98
N LEU A 44 -12.54 17.61 1.33
CA LEU A 44 -12.26 16.19 1.57
C LEU A 44 -11.78 15.96 3.01
N MET A 45 -10.82 16.75 3.48
CA MET A 45 -10.32 16.66 4.86
C MET A 45 -11.41 16.85 5.90
N LYS A 46 -12.29 17.84 5.72
CA LYS A 46 -13.43 18.09 6.62
C LYS A 46 -14.47 16.97 6.62
N LYS A 47 -14.55 16.20 5.53
CA LYS A 47 -15.47 15.06 5.43
C LYS A 47 -14.84 13.81 6.06
N LEU A 48 -13.54 13.57 5.85
CA LEU A 48 -12.82 12.43 6.41
C LEU A 48 -12.91 12.37 7.94
N THR A 49 -12.84 13.52 8.63
CA THR A 49 -12.95 13.58 10.10
C THR A 49 -14.37 13.36 10.63
N LYS A 50 -15.38 13.30 9.76
CA LYS A 50 -16.80 13.14 10.13
C LYS A 50 -17.36 11.76 9.79
N ILE A 51 -16.55 10.89 9.18
CA ILE A 51 -16.98 9.54 8.80
C ILE A 51 -17.36 8.79 10.08
N THR A 52 -18.44 8.03 10.01
CA THR A 52 -18.91 7.14 11.08
C THR A 52 -18.59 5.68 10.77
N GLU A 53 -18.59 4.83 11.80
CA GLU A 53 -18.37 3.39 11.64
C GLU A 53 -19.46 2.74 10.77
N GLU A 54 -20.70 3.21 10.88
CA GLU A 54 -21.84 2.75 10.08
C GLU A 54 -21.64 3.03 8.58
N GLU A 55 -21.23 4.25 8.23
CA GLU A 55 -20.92 4.62 6.84
C GLU A 55 -19.76 3.81 6.27
N LEU A 56 -18.77 3.45 7.11
CA LEU A 56 -17.67 2.58 6.71
C LEU A 56 -18.16 1.17 6.42
N LEU A 57 -18.99 0.60 7.30
CA LEU A 57 -19.59 -0.72 7.10
C LEU A 57 -20.47 -0.76 5.84
N ASP A 58 -21.26 0.28 5.62
CA ASP A 58 -22.10 0.40 4.42
C ASP A 58 -21.25 0.51 3.15
N THR A 59 -20.15 1.26 3.19
CA THR A 59 -19.20 1.36 2.08
C THR A 59 -18.54 0.02 1.78
N MET A 60 -18.12 -0.73 2.82
CA MET A 60 -17.56 -2.07 2.67
C MET A 60 -18.56 -3.03 2.03
N ARG A 61 -19.80 -3.05 2.51
CA ARG A 61 -20.86 -3.90 1.95
C ARG A 61 -21.20 -3.53 0.51
N LYS A 62 -21.23 -2.23 0.20
CA LYS A 62 -21.62 -1.74 -1.12
C LYS A 62 -20.55 -1.93 -2.18
N TYR A 63 -19.28 -1.72 -1.84
CA TYR A 63 -18.20 -1.69 -2.82
C TYR A 63 -17.23 -2.85 -2.69
N PHE A 64 -16.86 -3.25 -1.48
CA PHE A 64 -15.82 -4.28 -1.29
C PHE A 64 -16.36 -5.71 -1.36
N VAL A 65 -17.55 -5.96 -0.80
CA VAL A 65 -18.16 -7.31 -0.87
C VAL A 65 -18.41 -7.75 -2.33
N PRO A 66 -18.93 -6.89 -3.24
CA PRO A 66 -19.14 -7.27 -4.63
C PRO A 66 -17.85 -7.44 -5.46
N LEU A 67 -16.68 -7.02 -4.96
CA LEU A 67 -15.40 -7.20 -5.69
C LEU A 67 -15.08 -8.67 -5.96
N PHE A 68 -15.70 -9.60 -5.23
CA PHE A 68 -15.51 -11.03 -5.43
C PHE A 68 -16.67 -11.70 -6.16
N ASN A 69 -17.62 -10.93 -6.69
CA ASN A 69 -18.68 -11.45 -7.55
C ASN A 69 -18.25 -11.41 -9.03
N SER A 70 -18.26 -12.58 -9.68
CA SER A 70 -17.86 -12.75 -11.09
C SER A 70 -18.69 -11.93 -12.08
N GLU A 71 -19.90 -11.50 -11.73
CA GLU A 71 -20.73 -10.64 -12.59
C GLU A 71 -20.27 -9.17 -12.60
N SER A 72 -19.56 -8.73 -11.56
CA SER A 72 -19.22 -7.32 -11.37
C SER A 72 -17.72 -7.03 -11.24
N SER A 73 -16.88 -8.05 -11.23
CA SER A 73 -15.44 -7.90 -11.05
C SER A 73 -14.61 -8.77 -11.98
N MET A 74 -13.34 -8.39 -12.11
CA MET A 74 -12.33 -9.11 -12.87
C MET A 74 -11.11 -9.29 -11.97
N VAL A 75 -10.57 -10.51 -11.94
CA VAL A 75 -9.36 -10.84 -11.18
C VAL A 75 -8.22 -11.02 -12.16
N PHE A 76 -7.14 -10.28 -11.93
CA PHE A 76 -5.86 -10.48 -12.61
C PHE A 76 -4.83 -10.87 -11.56
N ALA A 77 -4.22 -12.05 -11.71
CA ALA A 77 -3.27 -12.58 -10.76
C ALA A 77 -2.09 -13.25 -11.48
N CYS A 78 -0.88 -12.87 -11.09
CA CYS A 78 0.33 -13.60 -11.45
C CYS A 78 0.56 -14.68 -10.41
N VAL A 79 0.63 -15.93 -10.83
CA VAL A 79 0.80 -17.08 -9.94
C VAL A 79 1.89 -18.01 -10.45
N ASN A 80 2.58 -18.65 -9.51
CA ASN A 80 3.54 -19.69 -9.84
C ASN A 80 2.85 -20.78 -10.70
N PRO A 81 3.48 -21.27 -11.78
CA PRO A 81 2.90 -22.26 -12.69
C PRO A 81 2.32 -23.49 -11.98
N SER A 82 2.98 -23.97 -10.92
CA SER A 82 2.53 -25.15 -10.15
C SER A 82 1.20 -24.94 -9.42
N LYS A 83 0.80 -23.68 -9.16
CA LYS A 83 -0.47 -23.32 -8.48
C LYS A 83 -1.53 -22.79 -9.44
N SER A 84 -1.18 -22.52 -10.71
CA SER A 84 -2.06 -21.90 -11.70
C SER A 84 -3.35 -22.69 -11.92
N LYS A 85 -3.24 -24.01 -12.11
CA LYS A 85 -4.38 -24.90 -12.34
C LYS A 85 -5.30 -24.99 -11.13
N ALA A 86 -4.74 -25.18 -9.93
CA ALA A 86 -5.53 -25.29 -8.70
C ALA A 86 -6.30 -24.00 -8.40
N LEU A 87 -5.68 -22.84 -8.67
CA LEU A 87 -6.33 -21.55 -8.49
C LEU A 87 -7.38 -21.28 -9.59
N GLY A 88 -7.10 -21.64 -10.83
CA GLY A 88 -8.06 -21.52 -11.93
C GLY A 88 -9.32 -22.36 -11.69
N ASP A 89 -9.14 -23.63 -11.29
CA ASP A 89 -10.24 -24.52 -10.91
C ASP A 89 -11.09 -23.94 -9.77
N PHE A 90 -10.47 -23.27 -8.79
CA PHE A 90 -11.19 -22.62 -7.70
C PHE A 90 -12.06 -21.47 -8.20
N PHE A 91 -11.51 -20.57 -9.01
CA PHE A 91 -12.24 -19.42 -9.51
C PHE A 91 -13.36 -19.81 -10.48
N GLU A 92 -13.14 -20.80 -11.33
CA GLU A 92 -14.14 -21.28 -12.28
C GLU A 92 -15.25 -22.06 -11.57
N LYS A 93 -14.91 -23.09 -10.79
CA LYS A 93 -15.90 -24.04 -10.24
C LYS A 93 -16.60 -23.54 -8.98
N LYS A 94 -15.89 -22.80 -8.11
CA LYS A 94 -16.45 -22.36 -6.81
C LYS A 94 -16.94 -20.92 -6.85
N MET A 95 -16.29 -20.07 -7.63
CA MET A 95 -16.59 -18.64 -7.66
C MET A 95 -17.29 -18.19 -8.95
N GLY A 96 -17.39 -19.05 -9.97
CA GLY A 96 -18.15 -18.78 -11.19
C GLY A 96 -17.52 -17.75 -12.12
N TYR A 97 -16.19 -17.60 -12.10
CA TYR A 97 -15.45 -16.75 -13.03
C TYR A 97 -15.11 -17.50 -14.32
N ASP A 98 -15.07 -16.78 -15.43
CA ASP A 98 -14.43 -17.27 -16.66
C ASP A 98 -12.90 -17.06 -16.52
N VAL A 99 -12.13 -18.14 -16.51
CA VAL A 99 -10.69 -18.10 -16.21
C VAL A 99 -9.88 -18.38 -17.46
N ASN A 100 -9.02 -17.43 -17.81
CA ASN A 100 -7.98 -17.62 -18.82
C ASN A 100 -6.60 -17.63 -18.15
N ILE A 101 -5.84 -18.70 -18.36
CA ILE A 101 -4.47 -18.85 -17.86
C ILE A 101 -3.52 -18.63 -19.02
N THR A 102 -2.65 -17.62 -18.92
CA THR A 102 -1.60 -17.35 -19.91
C THR A 102 -0.24 -17.51 -19.24
N SER A 103 0.61 -18.35 -19.83
CA SER A 103 2.01 -18.46 -19.39
C SER A 103 2.80 -17.29 -19.98
N VAL A 104 3.44 -16.51 -19.11
CA VAL A 104 4.38 -15.46 -19.54
C VAL A 104 5.77 -16.09 -19.56
N SER A 105 6.24 -16.47 -20.75
CA SER A 105 7.63 -16.94 -20.90
C SER A 105 8.58 -15.76 -20.73
N SER A 106 9.75 -15.99 -20.15
CA SER A 106 10.79 -14.95 -19.95
C SER A 106 11.39 -14.42 -21.26
N ASN A 107 10.88 -14.85 -22.42
CA ASN A 107 11.40 -14.50 -23.73
C ASN A 107 10.68 -13.27 -24.34
N LEU A 108 10.33 -12.27 -23.51
CA LEU A 108 9.88 -10.94 -23.97
C LEU A 108 11.06 -10.11 -24.54
N GLY A 109 11.87 -10.74 -25.39
CA GLY A 109 13.07 -10.16 -26.00
C GLY A 109 13.51 -10.80 -27.31
N ASN A 110 12.83 -11.79 -27.86
CA ASN A 110 13.20 -12.34 -29.16
C ASN A 110 11.99 -12.44 -30.08
N ASP A 111 11.78 -11.38 -30.85
CA ASP A 111 11.00 -11.38 -32.08
C ASP A 111 11.63 -12.42 -33.03
N GLY A 112 11.03 -13.60 -33.11
CA GLY A 112 11.53 -14.70 -33.91
C GLY A 112 10.63 -15.91 -33.75
N GLU A 113 9.75 -16.10 -34.74
CA GLU A 113 8.93 -17.28 -34.92
C GLU A 113 9.73 -18.58 -34.72
N SER A 114 9.21 -19.50 -33.91
CA SER A 114 9.40 -20.93 -34.10
C SER A 114 8.35 -21.69 -33.27
N ASP A 115 7.35 -22.16 -34.01
CA ASP A 115 6.41 -23.21 -33.64
C ASP A 115 7.12 -24.56 -33.84
N GLU A 116 7.63 -25.20 -32.78
CA GLU A 116 7.95 -26.63 -32.81
C GLU A 116 7.65 -27.27 -31.45
N ASN A 117 6.79 -28.30 -31.51
CA ASN A 117 6.55 -29.27 -30.45
C ASN A 117 7.85 -29.97 -30.09
N ASP A 118 8.16 -30.09 -28.80
CA ASP A 118 9.06 -31.15 -28.33
C ASP A 118 8.63 -31.64 -26.93
N ASP A 119 7.99 -32.81 -26.94
CA ASP A 119 7.84 -33.70 -25.80
C ASP A 119 9.18 -34.41 -25.61
N GLU A 120 10.05 -33.96 -24.70
CA GLU A 120 11.12 -34.82 -24.16
C GLU A 120 11.23 -34.69 -22.63
N ASP A 121 10.77 -35.77 -22.01
CA ASP A 121 11.17 -36.36 -20.72
C ASP A 121 12.65 -36.11 -20.38
N ASP A 122 12.93 -35.51 -19.22
CA ASP A 122 14.21 -35.74 -18.57
C ASP A 122 14.20 -35.49 -17.06
N GLY A 123 14.66 -36.51 -16.32
CA GLY A 123 15.62 -36.32 -15.24
C GLY A 123 15.12 -35.80 -13.89
N ASP A 124 14.60 -36.71 -13.08
CA ASP A 124 14.75 -36.72 -11.62
C ASP A 124 16.23 -36.52 -11.22
N ASP A 125 16.52 -35.45 -10.45
CA ASP A 125 17.49 -35.37 -9.34
C ASP A 125 17.84 -33.90 -9.06
N GLU A 126 17.25 -33.28 -8.03
CA GLU A 126 17.94 -32.19 -7.33
C GLU A 126 17.60 -32.21 -5.84
N SER A 127 18.60 -32.64 -5.09
CA SER A 127 18.71 -32.69 -3.64
C SER A 127 18.33 -31.37 -2.99
N CYS A 128 17.36 -31.43 -2.07
CA CYS A 128 17.04 -30.35 -1.15
C CYS A 128 18.15 -30.19 -0.09
N GLU A 129 18.96 -29.15 -0.23
CA GLU A 129 19.80 -28.62 0.86
C GLU A 129 19.05 -27.46 1.52
N ASP A 130 18.47 -27.75 2.69
CA ASP A 130 18.00 -26.78 3.69
C ASP A 130 19.22 -26.06 4.26
N GLU A 131 19.37 -24.77 3.97
CA GLU A 131 20.24 -23.87 4.74
C GLU A 131 19.33 -22.89 5.50
N ASP A 132 18.95 -23.32 6.71
CA ASP A 132 18.51 -22.44 7.80
C ASP A 132 19.70 -21.54 8.20
N ASP A 133 19.62 -20.25 7.92
CA ASP A 133 20.54 -19.24 8.47
C ASP A 133 19.75 -18.22 9.29
N ASP A 134 19.48 -18.63 10.53
CA ASP A 134 19.13 -17.75 11.65
C ASP A 134 20.41 -17.03 12.12
N ASP A 135 20.54 -15.73 11.83
CA ASP A 135 21.43 -14.87 12.63
C ASP A 135 20.72 -13.55 12.98
N GLU A 136 20.27 -13.50 14.22
CA GLU A 136 19.73 -12.31 14.87
C GLU A 136 20.88 -11.36 15.21
N SER A 137 20.84 -10.15 14.66
CA SER A 137 21.65 -9.03 15.15
C SER A 137 20.73 -7.97 15.75
N ASP A 138 20.71 -8.01 17.09
CA ASP A 138 20.08 -7.07 18.02
C ASP A 138 21.04 -5.89 18.25
N ASP A 139 20.84 -4.78 17.55
CA ASP A 139 21.60 -3.54 17.76
C ASP A 139 20.80 -2.61 18.68
N GLU A 140 21.09 -2.71 19.98
CA GLU A 140 20.68 -1.76 21.01
C GLU A 140 21.61 -0.53 20.98
N GLU A 141 21.15 0.57 20.36
CA GLU A 141 21.82 1.88 20.48
C GLU A 141 21.23 2.66 21.67
N SER A 142 22.03 2.73 22.73
CA SER A 142 21.79 3.47 23.97
C SER A 142 22.52 4.81 23.91
N ASP A 143 21.83 5.89 23.54
CA ASP A 143 22.34 7.27 23.68
C ASP A 143 21.98 7.84 25.06
N ASP A 144 22.96 7.76 25.96
CA ASP A 144 23.04 8.47 27.25
C ASP A 144 23.84 9.77 27.03
N GLU A 145 23.15 10.92 27.05
CA GLU A 145 23.80 12.24 27.09
C GLU A 145 23.29 13.01 28.31
N SER A 146 24.06 12.86 29.39
CA SER A 146 23.95 13.57 30.65
C SER A 146 25.09 14.58 30.75
N ASP A 147 24.81 15.88 30.64
CA ASP A 147 25.73 16.98 31.02
C ASP A 147 24.84 18.18 31.43
N ASP A 148 24.52 18.32 32.72
CA ASP A 148 25.24 19.05 33.78
C ASP A 148 25.42 20.54 33.52
N GLU A 149 24.47 21.35 34.02
CA GLU A 149 24.71 22.77 34.32
C GLU A 149 23.95 23.10 35.63
N SER A 150 24.69 23.05 36.73
CA SER A 150 24.44 23.73 38.01
C SER A 150 25.51 24.83 38.13
N ASP A 151 25.34 26.02 38.70
CA ASP A 151 24.48 26.58 39.75
C ASP A 151 24.65 28.13 39.74
N ASP A 152 23.98 28.81 40.67
CA ASP A 152 24.34 30.09 41.32
C ASP A 152 23.36 31.29 41.17
N GLU A 153 22.29 31.18 41.97
CA GLU A 153 21.88 32.10 43.07
C GLU A 153 22.07 33.64 42.97
N SER A 154 20.91 34.29 43.17
CA SER A 154 20.63 35.39 44.12
C SER A 154 20.83 36.87 43.71
N GLY A 155 19.76 37.64 43.97
CA GLY A 155 19.76 39.12 43.94
C GLY A 155 18.35 39.72 43.95
N GLU A 156 17.68 39.74 45.11
CA GLU A 156 16.58 40.68 45.43
C GLU A 156 16.98 42.13 45.06
N ILE A 157 16.07 43.00 44.60
CA ILE A 157 15.50 44.15 45.36
C ILE A 157 14.31 44.84 44.63
N ASP A 158 13.22 44.97 45.38
CA ASP A 158 12.21 46.03 45.55
C ASP A 158 11.80 47.10 44.50
N GLU A 159 10.49 47.37 44.55
CA GLU A 159 9.78 48.66 44.50
C GLU A 159 10.19 49.72 43.46
N ASN A 160 9.26 50.10 42.56
CA ASN A 160 8.47 51.33 42.77
C ASN A 160 7.37 51.56 41.70
N LYS A 161 6.32 52.20 42.20
CA LYS A 161 5.26 52.96 41.53
C LYS A 161 5.73 53.74 40.28
N ASN A 162 4.90 53.81 39.23
CA ASN A 162 3.86 54.83 39.06
C ASN A 162 3.34 54.84 37.61
#